data_AF-A0A3C1GAN0-F1
#
_entry.id   AF-A0A3C1GAN0-F1
#
_cell.length_a   1.000
_cell.length_b   1.000
_cell.length_c   1.000
_cell.angle_alpha   90.00
_cell.angle_beta   90.00
_cell.angle_gamma   90.00
#
_symmetry.space_group_name_H-M   'P 1'
#
loop_
_entity.id
_entity.type
_entity.pdbx_description
1 polymer ?
#
loop_
_entity_poly.entity_id
_entity_poly.type
_entity_poly.pdbx_seq_one_letter_code
_entity_poly.pdbx_strand_id
1 'polypeptide(L)'
;MRRPPLAVILVGLFVIALGETAGAVMSQLRPQISGSAEARIAANPQRHGLAGSAEYDTEVIARAVYSAEAGLSFFHTHAQGLGPLVIFASTVAATVVPWRRARGALHTLLALGGLFPLGYLVYSVAVLERGRDAGIGIVERYVLTPLGSAVIVGLVALAAFIAAERRRGRAA
;
A
#
# COMPACT_ATOMS: atom_id res chain seq x y z
N MET A 1 -5.39 -28.30 13.19
CA MET A 1 -4.47 -27.79 12.15
C MET A 1 -4.05 -26.36 12.48
N ARG A 2 -2.78 -26.00 12.30
CA ARG A 2 -2.31 -24.61 12.47
C ARG A 2 -2.62 -23.84 11.19
N ARG A 3 -3.64 -22.97 11.23
CA ARG A 3 -4.07 -22.16 10.07
C ARG A 3 -3.82 -20.67 10.34
N PRO A 4 -3.59 -19.86 9.29
CA PRO A 4 -3.55 -18.41 9.45
C PRO A 4 -4.89 -17.88 10.00
N PRO A 5 -4.89 -16.79 10.77
CA PRO A 5 -6.13 -16.15 11.22
C PRO A 5 -6.96 -15.68 10.02
N LEU A 6 -8.28 -15.88 10.10
CA LEU A 6 -9.20 -15.50 9.02
C LEU A 6 -9.08 -14.01 8.67
N ALA A 7 -8.89 -13.15 9.66
CA ALA A 7 -8.69 -11.72 9.44
C ALA A 7 -7.52 -11.41 8.50
N VAL A 8 -6.40 -12.15 8.61
CA VAL A 8 -5.23 -11.94 7.73
C VAL A 8 -5.55 -12.37 6.30
N ILE A 9 -6.28 -13.48 6.14
CA ILE A 9 -6.73 -13.95 4.83
C ILE A 9 -7.69 -12.93 4.19
N LEU A 10 -8.65 -12.42 4.96
CA LEU A 10 -9.61 -11.41 4.51
C LEU A 10 -8.90 -10.14 4.05
N VAL A 11 -7.89 -9.66 4.80
CA VAL A 11 -7.07 -8.52 4.38
C VAL A 11 -6.39 -8.79 3.03
N GLY A 12 -5.71 -9.93 2.89
CA GLY A 12 -5.04 -10.28 1.65
C GLY A 12 -5.99 -10.36 0.45
N LEU A 13 -7.13 -11.04 0.61
CA LEU A 13 -8.15 -11.16 -0.44
C LEU A 13 -8.78 -9.82 -0.81
N PHE A 14 -9.10 -9.01 0.20
CA PHE A 14 -9.68 -7.69 -0.02
C PHE A 14 -8.74 -6.78 -0.80
N VAL A 15 -7.46 -6.78 -0.42
CA VAL A 15 -6.42 -6.01 -1.11
C VAL A 15 -6.26 -6.48 -2.55
N ILE A 16 -6.22 -7.78 -2.81
CA ILE A 16 -6.19 -8.33 -4.19
C ILE A 16 -7.39 -7.83 -4.98
N ALA A 17 -8.60 -8.01 -4.45
CA ALA A 17 -9.83 -7.65 -5.16
C ALA A 17 -9.87 -6.16 -5.52
N LEU A 18 -9.48 -5.29 -4.58
CA LEU A 18 -9.40 -3.86 -4.86
C LEU A 18 -8.27 -3.51 -5.83
N GLY A 19 -7.13 -4.20 -5.74
CA GLY A 19 -6.00 -4.02 -6.66
C GLY A 19 -6.38 -4.33 -8.10
N GLU A 20 -7.01 -5.49 -8.34
CA GLU A 20 -7.51 -5.88 -9.66
C GLU A 20 -8.58 -4.88 -10.17
N THR A 21 -9.48 -4.45 -9.28
CA THR A 21 -10.50 -3.44 -9.63
C THR A 21 -9.85 -2.11 -10.03
N ALA A 22 -8.82 -1.67 -9.31
CA ALA A 22 -8.10 -0.44 -9.64
C ALA A 22 -7.38 -0.54 -10.99
N GLY A 23 -6.77 -1.70 -11.30
CA GLY A 23 -6.17 -1.94 -12.61
C GLY A 23 -7.19 -1.79 -13.74
N ALA A 24 -8.36 -2.41 -13.60
CA ALA A 24 -9.45 -2.30 -14.56
C ALA A 24 -9.96 -0.85 -14.70
N VAL A 25 -10.19 -0.17 -13.58
CA VAL A 25 -10.63 1.23 -13.54
C VAL A 25 -9.62 2.15 -14.23
N MET A 26 -8.33 2.03 -13.92
CA MET A 26 -7.30 2.86 -14.56
C MET A 26 -7.20 2.62 -16.06
N SER A 27 -7.39 1.38 -16.52
CA SER A 27 -7.34 1.06 -17.95
C SER A 27 -8.57 1.60 -18.70
N GLN A 28 -9.76 1.45 -18.13
CA GLN A 28 -11.02 1.77 -18.81
C GLN A 28 -11.43 3.24 -18.65
N LEU A 29 -11.07 3.86 -17.53
CA LEU A 29 -11.53 5.20 -17.16
C LEU A 29 -10.40 6.23 -17.11
N ARG A 30 -9.29 5.98 -17.82
CA ARG A 30 -8.12 6.88 -17.81
C ARG A 30 -8.49 8.34 -18.12
N PRO A 31 -9.23 8.66 -19.20
CA PRO A 31 -9.58 10.05 -19.51
C PRO A 31 -10.43 10.71 -18.41
N GLN A 32 -11.35 9.96 -17.80
CA GLN A 32 -12.21 10.45 -16.72
C GLN A 32 -11.42 10.71 -15.44
N ILE A 33 -10.44 9.87 -15.13
CA ILE A 33 -9.54 10.04 -13.97
C ILE A 33 -8.71 11.31 -14.15
N SER A 34 -8.06 11.49 -15.31
CA SER A 34 -7.26 12.69 -15.57
C SER A 34 -8.10 13.95 -15.52
N GLY A 35 -9.27 13.96 -16.19
CA GLY A 35 -10.18 15.13 -16.18
C GLY A 35 -10.74 15.45 -14.79
N SER A 36 -11.05 14.44 -13.97
CA SER A 36 -11.46 14.63 -12.58
C SER A 36 -10.34 15.23 -11.73
N ALA A 37 -9.10 14.77 -11.91
CA ALA A 37 -7.93 15.31 -11.23
C ALA A 37 -7.70 16.78 -11.60
N GLU A 38 -7.71 17.12 -12.89
CA GLU A 38 -7.58 18.49 -13.39
C GLU A 38 -8.66 19.40 -12.80
N ALA A 39 -9.93 18.97 -12.83
CA ALA A 39 -11.04 19.73 -12.25
C ALA A 39 -10.85 19.98 -10.75
N ARG A 40 -10.33 18.98 -10.02
CA ARG A 40 -10.09 19.11 -8.57
C ARG A 40 -8.93 20.05 -8.25
N ILE A 41 -7.88 20.04 -9.07
CA ILE A 41 -6.75 20.96 -8.97
C ILE A 41 -7.19 22.39 -9.25
N ALA A 42 -7.94 22.60 -10.34
CA ALA A 42 -8.47 23.91 -10.72
C ALA A 42 -9.40 24.49 -9.63
N ALA A 43 -10.13 23.64 -8.90
CA ALA A 43 -10.97 24.06 -7.78
C ALA A 43 -10.18 24.50 -6.53
N ASN A 44 -8.88 24.19 -6.44
CA ASN A 44 -8.04 24.45 -5.25
C ASN A 44 -6.68 25.10 -5.60
N PRO A 45 -6.65 26.22 -6.35
CA PRO A 45 -5.42 26.76 -6.95
C PRO A 45 -4.33 27.08 -5.92
N GLN A 46 -4.72 27.62 -4.76
CA GLN A 46 -3.80 27.98 -3.68
C GLN A 46 -3.05 26.78 -3.10
N ARG A 47 -3.70 25.60 -3.02
CA ARG A 47 -3.08 24.39 -2.47
C ARG A 47 -2.06 23.79 -3.43
N HIS A 48 -2.25 24.04 -4.72
CA HIS A 48 -1.37 23.57 -5.79
C HIS A 48 -0.33 24.61 -6.20
N GLY A 49 -0.37 25.82 -5.63
CA GLY A 49 0.58 26.89 -5.95
C GLY A 49 0.40 27.47 -7.35
N LEU A 50 -0.84 27.45 -7.88
CA LEU A 50 -1.12 28.01 -9.20
C LEU A 50 -0.99 29.53 -9.17
N ALA A 51 -0.21 30.06 -10.12
CA ALA A 51 0.12 31.46 -10.26
C ALA A 51 -0.92 32.26 -11.07
N GLY A 52 -1.86 31.58 -11.74
CA GLY A 52 -2.86 32.18 -12.62
C GLY A 52 -2.34 32.46 -14.04
N SER A 53 -1.13 32.00 -14.35
CA SER A 53 -0.53 32.09 -15.69
C SER A 53 -0.51 30.71 -16.33
N ALA A 54 -1.16 30.58 -17.50
CA ALA A 54 -1.28 29.31 -18.20
C ALA A 54 0.08 28.65 -18.49
N GLU A 55 1.10 29.46 -18.82
CA GLU A 55 2.46 28.96 -19.11
C GLU A 55 3.11 28.28 -17.89
N TYR A 56 2.91 28.84 -16.70
CA TYR A 56 3.47 28.28 -15.46
C TYR A 56 2.59 27.18 -14.87
N ASP A 57 1.27 27.34 -14.93
CA ASP A 57 0.33 26.45 -14.26
C ASP A 57 0.20 25.10 -14.96
N THR A 58 0.42 25.03 -16.28
CA THR A 58 0.31 23.79 -17.06
C THR A 58 1.21 22.69 -16.52
N GLU A 59 2.49 23.00 -16.25
CA GLU A 59 3.44 22.02 -15.71
C GLU A 59 3.09 21.61 -14.28
N VAL A 60 2.63 22.55 -13.46
CA VAL A 60 2.22 22.29 -12.06
C VAL A 60 1.01 21.35 -12.02
N ILE A 61 0.01 21.61 -12.86
CA ILE A 61 -1.19 20.76 -13.01
C ILE A 61 -0.77 19.38 -13.51
N ALA A 62 0.01 19.29 -14.58
CA ALA A 62 0.44 18.01 -15.16
C ALA A 62 1.18 17.15 -14.13
N ARG A 63 2.05 17.75 -13.32
CA ARG A 63 2.79 17.04 -12.26
C ARG A 63 1.88 16.55 -11.13
N ALA A 64 0.88 17.33 -10.75
CA ALA A 64 -0.09 16.93 -9.73
C ALA A 64 -0.99 15.80 -10.23
N VAL A 65 -1.49 15.88 -11.47
CA VAL A 65 -2.25 14.80 -12.14
C VAL A 65 -1.41 13.53 -12.21
N TYR A 66 -0.17 13.63 -12.71
CA TYR A 66 0.75 12.50 -12.79
C TYR A 66 0.97 11.85 -11.42
N SER A 67 1.16 12.65 -10.37
CA SER A 67 1.36 12.11 -9.01
C SER A 67 0.11 11.40 -8.49
N ALA A 68 -1.08 11.93 -8.76
CA ALA A 68 -2.33 11.27 -8.40
C ALA A 68 -2.53 9.94 -9.15
N GLU A 69 -2.26 9.91 -10.46
CA GLU A 69 -2.29 8.68 -11.28
C GLU A 69 -1.24 7.66 -10.83
N ALA A 70 -0.03 8.12 -10.50
CA ALA A 70 1.02 7.28 -9.95
C ALA A 70 0.59 6.62 -8.63
N GLY A 71 -0.14 7.33 -7.77
CA GLY A 71 -0.76 6.75 -6.57
C GLY A 71 -1.69 5.59 -6.90
N LEU A 72 -2.56 5.73 -7.90
CA LEU A 72 -3.45 4.62 -8.32
C LEU A 72 -2.65 3.44 -8.92
N SER A 73 -1.61 3.73 -9.69
CA SER A 73 -0.72 2.71 -10.27
C SER A 73 0.03 1.94 -9.19
N PHE A 74 0.58 2.64 -8.19
CA PHE A 74 1.22 2.03 -7.04
C PHE A 74 0.24 1.23 -6.19
N PHE A 75 -0.99 1.72 -6.02
CA PHE A 75 -2.02 0.95 -5.35
C PHE A 75 -2.26 -0.40 -6.03
N HIS A 76 -2.56 -0.39 -7.33
CA HIS A 76 -2.81 -1.61 -8.11
C HIS A 76 -1.64 -2.60 -8.02
N THR A 77 -0.42 -2.14 -8.34
CA THR A 77 0.77 -3.00 -8.40
C THR A 77 1.16 -3.57 -7.03
N HIS A 78 1.12 -2.76 -5.96
CA HIS A 78 1.43 -3.25 -4.63
C HIS A 78 0.33 -4.13 -4.06
N ALA A 79 -0.94 -3.86 -4.37
CA ALA A 79 -2.05 -4.71 -3.94
C ALA A 79 -1.93 -6.13 -4.54
N GLN A 80 -1.60 -6.21 -5.83
CA GLN A 80 -1.42 -7.47 -6.54
C GLN A 80 -0.24 -8.28 -5.98
N GLY A 81 0.85 -7.63 -5.58
CA GLY A 81 2.01 -8.29 -4.98
C GLY A 81 1.83 -8.64 -3.48
N LEU A 82 1.36 -7.70 -2.66
CA LEU A 82 1.32 -7.85 -1.21
C LEU A 82 0.19 -8.75 -0.73
N GLY A 83 -0.98 -8.74 -1.37
CA GLY A 83 -2.11 -9.56 -0.94
C GLY A 83 -1.77 -11.07 -0.90
N PRO A 84 -1.27 -11.66 -2.00
CA PRO A 84 -0.83 -13.06 -2.01
C PRO A 84 0.35 -13.31 -1.06
N LEU A 85 1.30 -12.37 -0.98
CA LEU A 85 2.46 -12.49 -0.10
C LEU A 85 2.05 -12.59 1.38
N VAL A 86 1.10 -11.77 1.83
CA VAL A 86 0.59 -11.78 3.21
C VAL A 86 -0.12 -13.09 3.52
N ILE A 87 -0.95 -13.61 2.60
CA ILE A 87 -1.62 -14.90 2.76
C ILE A 87 -0.58 -16.03 2.88
N PHE A 88 0.41 -16.04 1.98
CA PHE A 88 1.47 -17.03 1.98
C PHE A 88 2.31 -16.97 3.26
N ALA A 89 2.86 -15.79 3.59
CA ALA A 89 3.69 -15.58 4.77
C ALA A 89 2.93 -15.93 6.06
N SER A 90 1.64 -15.58 6.15
CA SER A 90 0.79 -15.93 7.29
C SER A 90 0.60 -17.44 7.45
N THR A 91 0.51 -18.16 6.32
CA THR A 91 0.43 -19.62 6.27
C THR A 91 1.74 -20.25 6.74
N VAL A 92 2.89 -19.78 6.25
CA VAL A 92 4.21 -20.24 6.71
C VAL A 92 4.42 -19.92 8.19
N ALA A 93 4.03 -18.74 8.65
CA ALA A 93 4.10 -18.37 10.06
C ALA A 93 3.24 -19.29 10.94
N ALA A 94 2.10 -19.76 10.43
CA ALA A 94 1.24 -20.68 11.17
C ALA A 94 1.93 -22.03 11.44
N THR A 95 2.77 -22.50 10.52
CA THR A 95 3.45 -23.80 10.63
C THR A 95 4.77 -23.70 11.39
N VAL A 96 5.65 -22.79 10.98
CA VAL A 96 7.05 -22.66 11.42
C VAL A 96 7.19 -22.04 12.81
N VAL A 97 6.28 -21.15 13.23
CA VAL A 97 6.46 -20.37 14.47
C VAL A 97 5.80 -21.11 15.64
N PRO A 98 6.58 -21.67 16.59
CA PRO A 98 6.03 -22.53 17.64
C PRO A 98 5.33 -21.71 18.74
N TRP A 99 5.81 -20.50 19.01
CA TRP A 99 5.32 -19.68 20.12
C TRP A 99 4.06 -18.91 19.74
N ARG A 100 2.98 -19.11 20.51
CA ARG A 100 1.67 -18.48 20.28
C ARG A 100 1.75 -16.94 20.20
N ARG A 101 2.48 -16.31 21.13
CA ARG A 101 2.64 -14.85 21.17
C ARG A 101 3.40 -14.31 19.95
N ALA A 102 4.54 -14.93 19.62
CA ALA A 102 5.34 -14.51 18.46
C ALA A 102 4.55 -14.65 17.14
N ARG A 103 3.80 -15.75 16.99
CA ARG A 103 2.93 -15.96 15.84
C ARG A 103 1.81 -14.92 15.76
N GLY A 104 1.17 -14.59 16.88
CA GLY A 104 0.17 -13.53 16.93
C GLY A 104 0.74 -12.15 16.54
N ALA A 105 1.93 -11.82 17.02
CA ALA A 105 2.64 -10.60 16.64
C ALA A 105 2.95 -10.56 15.13
N LEU A 106 3.46 -11.67 14.57
CA LEU A 106 3.70 -11.78 13.13
C LEU A 106 2.43 -11.62 12.31
N HIS A 107 1.34 -12.28 12.70
CA HIS A 107 0.05 -12.13 12.01
C HIS A 107 -0.48 -10.69 12.08
N THR A 108 -0.26 -10.00 13.20
CA THR A 108 -0.64 -8.59 13.34
C THR A 108 0.20 -7.70 12.43
N LEU A 109 1.52 -7.87 12.42
CA LEU A 109 2.44 -7.14 11.54
C LEU A 109 2.12 -7.36 10.06
N LEU A 110 1.85 -8.62 9.67
CA LEU A 110 1.47 -8.97 8.30
C LEU A 110 0.09 -8.43 7.92
N ALA A 111 -0.89 -8.42 8.83
CA ALA A 111 -2.21 -7.84 8.58
C ALA A 111 -2.12 -6.32 8.41
N LEU A 112 -1.44 -5.63 9.33
CA LEU A 112 -1.24 -4.19 9.25
C LEU A 112 -0.47 -3.82 7.98
N GLY A 113 0.66 -4.46 7.75
CA GLY A 113 1.45 -4.18 6.56
C GLY A 113 0.77 -4.62 5.25
N GLY A 114 -0.14 -5.59 5.29
CA GLY A 114 -1.01 -5.93 4.16
C GLY A 114 -1.92 -4.78 3.72
N LEU A 115 -2.25 -3.84 4.62
CA LEU A 115 -3.02 -2.63 4.29
C LEU A 115 -2.19 -1.54 3.62
N PHE A 116 -0.86 -1.70 3.52
CA PHE A 116 0.05 -0.74 2.90
C PHE A 116 -0.43 -0.20 1.53
N PRO A 117 -0.93 -1.03 0.60
CA PRO A 117 -1.41 -0.54 -0.69
C PRO A 117 -2.50 0.52 -0.56
N LEU A 118 -3.40 0.40 0.42
CA LEU A 118 -4.47 1.39 0.63
C LEU A 118 -3.91 2.78 0.93
N GLY A 119 -2.69 2.87 1.47
CA GLY A 119 -1.98 4.13 1.63
C GLY A 119 -1.78 4.87 0.32
N TYR A 120 -1.65 4.18 -0.82
CA TYR A 120 -1.53 4.82 -2.13
C TYR A 120 -2.86 5.35 -2.69
N LEU A 121 -4.01 4.84 -2.24
CA LEU A 121 -5.29 5.49 -2.49
C LEU A 121 -5.38 6.81 -1.72
N VAL A 122 -4.99 6.79 -0.43
CA VAL A 122 -4.91 8.00 0.39
C VAL A 122 -3.91 8.99 -0.21
N TYR A 123 -2.77 8.50 -0.73
CA TYR A 123 -1.76 9.30 -1.44
C TYR A 123 -2.38 10.02 -2.63
N SER A 124 -3.07 9.29 -3.52
CA SER A 124 -3.69 9.84 -4.72
C SER A 124 -4.66 10.97 -4.38
N VAL A 125 -5.54 10.74 -3.40
CA VAL A 125 -6.49 11.76 -2.91
C VAL A 125 -5.76 12.91 -2.22
N ALA A 126 -4.79 12.64 -1.35
CA ALA A 126 -4.08 13.68 -0.60
C ALA A 126 -3.30 14.64 -1.50
N VAL A 127 -2.73 14.14 -2.60
CA VAL A 127 -2.10 14.97 -3.63
C VAL A 127 -3.12 15.97 -4.20
N LEU A 128 -4.32 15.51 -4.56
CA LEU A 128 -5.36 16.37 -5.12
C LEU A 128 -5.92 17.37 -4.10
N GLU A 129 -6.09 16.93 -2.85
CA GLU A 129 -6.74 17.73 -1.81
C GLU A 129 -5.80 18.71 -1.11
N ARG A 130 -4.52 18.38 -0.93
CA ARG A 130 -3.58 19.18 -0.13
C ARG A 130 -2.41 19.74 -0.93
N GLY A 131 -2.39 19.52 -2.23
CA GLY A 131 -1.21 19.77 -3.05
C GLY A 131 -0.22 18.60 -2.97
N ARG A 132 0.62 18.49 -3.99
CA ARG A 132 1.54 17.37 -4.16
C ARG A 132 2.44 17.16 -2.95
N ASP A 133 3.27 18.13 -2.60
CA ASP A 133 4.34 17.89 -1.63
C ASP A 133 3.79 17.68 -0.21
N ALA A 134 2.79 18.47 0.19
CA ALA A 134 2.13 18.33 1.48
C ALA A 134 1.32 17.02 1.58
N GLY A 135 0.61 16.64 0.51
CA GLY A 135 -0.12 15.38 0.44
C GLY A 135 0.80 14.17 0.58
N ILE A 136 1.88 14.15 -0.19
CA ILE A 136 2.91 13.10 -0.16
C ILE A 136 3.51 12.98 1.24
N GLY A 137 4.02 14.09 1.79
CA GLY A 137 4.72 14.05 3.08
C GLY A 137 3.87 13.53 4.24
N ILE A 138 2.57 13.88 4.26
CA ILE A 138 1.64 13.37 5.28
C ILE A 138 1.42 11.87 5.11
N VAL A 139 1.13 11.43 3.90
CA VAL A 139 0.80 10.02 3.65
C VAL A 139 2.00 9.12 3.82
N GLU A 140 3.18 9.55 3.37
CA GLU A 140 4.43 8.82 3.61
C GLU A 140 4.67 8.64 5.10
N ARG A 141 4.70 9.73 5.86
CA ARG A 141 5.04 9.72 7.28
C ARG A 141 4.06 8.91 8.13
N TYR A 142 2.77 9.08 7.90
CA TYR A 142 1.74 8.57 8.82
C TYR A 142 1.04 7.30 8.33
N VAL A 143 1.18 6.92 7.06
CA VAL A 143 0.49 5.76 6.48
C VAL A 143 1.48 4.80 5.85
N LEU A 144 2.23 5.22 4.84
CA LEU A 144 3.06 4.31 4.07
C LEU A 144 4.26 3.79 4.87
N THR A 145 5.02 4.68 5.53
CA THR A 145 6.18 4.27 6.34
C THR A 145 5.80 3.29 7.46
N PRO A 146 4.78 3.54 8.32
CA PRO A 146 4.46 2.60 9.39
C PRO A 146 3.91 1.27 8.87
N LEU A 147 3.02 1.27 7.87
CA LEU A 147 2.47 0.02 7.31
C LEU A 147 3.55 -0.78 6.55
N GLY A 148 4.35 -0.10 5.74
CA GLY A 148 5.48 -0.71 5.02
C GLY A 148 6.52 -1.30 5.97
N SER A 149 6.84 -0.58 7.04
CA SER A 149 7.75 -1.08 8.09
C SER A 149 7.17 -2.32 8.78
N ALA A 150 5.86 -2.36 9.03
CA ALA A 150 5.21 -3.51 9.67
C ALA A 150 5.38 -4.80 8.84
N VAL A 151 5.15 -4.75 7.53
CA VAL A 151 5.36 -5.94 6.68
C VAL A 151 6.84 -6.31 6.59
N ILE A 152 7.76 -5.34 6.46
CA ILE A 152 9.20 -5.61 6.40
C ILE A 152 9.66 -6.31 7.67
N VAL A 153 9.35 -5.74 8.84
CA VAL A 153 9.70 -6.33 10.14
C VAL A 153 9.07 -7.72 10.31
N GLY A 154 7.81 -7.89 9.90
CA GLY A 154 7.13 -9.18 9.93
C GLY A 154 7.82 -10.25 9.07
N LEU A 155 8.20 -9.90 7.83
CA LEU A 155 8.89 -10.82 6.92
C LEU A 155 10.31 -11.15 7.38
N VAL A 156 11.07 -10.16 7.85
CA VAL A 156 12.42 -10.38 8.42
C VAL A 156 12.35 -11.29 9.64
N ALA A 157 11.40 -11.06 10.55
CA ALA A 157 11.21 -11.92 11.71
C ALA A 157 10.82 -13.34 11.29
N LEU A 158 9.91 -13.50 10.32
CA LEU A 158 9.54 -14.82 9.80
C LEU A 158 10.75 -15.55 9.18
N ALA A 159 11.58 -14.86 8.41
CA ALA A 159 12.81 -15.42 7.85
C ALA A 159 13.78 -15.91 8.95
N ALA A 160 13.91 -15.13 10.03
CA ALA A 160 14.72 -15.53 11.19
C ALA A 160 14.17 -16.79 11.88
N PHE A 161 12.84 -16.92 12.01
CA PHE A 161 12.20 -18.14 12.53
C PHE A 161 12.47 -19.37 11.66
N ILE A 162 12.35 -19.24 10.34
CA ILE A 162 12.66 -20.32 9.39
C ILE A 162 14.12 -20.75 9.52
N ALA A 163 15.05 -19.80 9.59
CA ALA A 163 16.47 -20.09 9.74
C ALA A 163 16.77 -20.79 11.08
N ALA A 164 16.12 -20.37 12.17
CA ALA A 164 16.29 -20.97 13.48
C ALA A 164 15.72 -22.39 13.56
N GLU A 165 14.58 -22.67 12.92
CA GLU A 165 14.01 -24.02 12.86
C GLU A 165 14.92 -24.97 12.07
N ARG A 166 15.43 -24.54 10.91
CA ARG A 166 16.39 -25.33 10.11
C ARG A 166 17.66 -25.71 10.89
N ARG A 167 18.16 -24.80 11.73
CA ARG A 167 19.34 -25.09 12.58
C ARG A 167 19.03 -26.14 13.64
N ARG A 168 17.86 -26.11 14.26
CA ARG A 168 17.45 -27.11 15.25
C ARG A 168 17.25 -28.50 14.63
N GLY A 169 16.64 -28.57 13.44
CA GLY A 169 16.43 -29.84 12.74
C GLY A 169 17.69 -30.49 12.17
N ARG A 170 18.82 -29.75 12.07
CA ARG A 170 20.13 -30.30 11.69
C ARG A 170 20.97 -30.77 12.88
N ALA A 171 20.60 -30.36 14.09
CA ALA A 171 21.33 -30.69 15.32
C ALA A 171 20.69 -31.85 16.11
N ALA A 172 19.55 -32.38 15.62
CA ALA A 172 18.84 -33.54 16.13
C ALA A 172 19.02 -34.71 15.16
#